data_AF-A0A1U9X401-F1
#
_entry.id   AF-A0A1U9X401-F1
#
_cell.length_a   1.000
_cell.length_b   1.000
_cell.length_c   1.000
_cell.angle_alpha   90.00
_cell.angle_beta   90.00
_cell.angle_gamma   90.00
#
_symmetry.space_group_name_H-M   'P 1'
#
loop_
_entity.id
_entity.type
_entity.pdbx_description
1 polymer ?
#
loop_
_entity_poly.entity_id
_entity_poly.type
_entity_poly.pdbx_seq_one_letter_code
_entity_poly.pdbx_strand_id
1 'polypeptide(L)'
;QLGIHDKPVGLLNVDGYYNSLLAFMDKAVEEGFVTPAARHIIVSAQTAQDLMCKLEEYVPEHCGVAPKLSWEMEQQLVNTAKSDISR
;
A
#
# COMPACT_ATOMS: atom_id res chain seq x y z
N GLN A 1 -0.28 3.43 -3.83
CA GLN A 1 -1.24 2.95 -2.81
C GLN A 1 -1.80 4.16 -2.07
N LEU A 2 -3.09 4.17 -1.74
CA LEU A 2 -3.76 5.30 -1.06
C LEU A 2 -3.59 5.30 0.47
N GLY A 3 -2.87 4.33 1.05
CA GLY A 3 -2.65 4.24 2.50
C GLY A 3 -3.86 3.81 3.34
N ILE A 4 -4.94 3.35 2.71
CA ILE A 4 -6.20 3.00 3.40
C ILE A 4 -6.20 1.60 4.05
N HIS A 5 -5.25 0.73 3.68
CA HIS A 5 -5.00 -0.56 4.33
C HIS A 5 -3.60 -1.08 3.97
N ASP A 6 -3.11 -2.01 4.79
CA ASP A 6 -1.79 -2.64 4.67
C ASP A 6 -1.83 -4.08 4.11
N LYS A 7 -3.01 -4.58 3.75
CA LYS A 7 -3.16 -5.95 3.22
C LYS A 7 -2.46 -6.11 1.85
N PRO A 8 -1.65 -7.16 1.64
CA PRO A 8 -1.07 -7.47 0.34
C PRO A 8 -2.12 -8.00 -0.65
N VAL A 9 -1.75 -8.02 -1.93
CA VAL A 9 -2.54 -8.61 -3.03
C VAL A 9 -1.77 -9.81 -3.58
N GLY A 10 -2.36 -11.00 -3.46
CA GLY A 10 -1.78 -12.25 -3.95
C GLY A 10 -2.18 -12.58 -5.38
N LEU A 11 -1.21 -12.93 -6.22
CA LEU A 11 -1.40 -13.47 -7.57
C LEU A 11 -0.92 -14.91 -7.65
N LEU A 12 -1.86 -15.85 -7.85
CA LEU A 12 -1.54 -17.24 -8.16
C LEU A 12 -1.17 -17.36 -9.64
N ASN A 13 0.13 -17.37 -9.93
CA ASN A 13 0.71 -17.31 -11.26
C ASN A 13 0.98 -18.70 -11.85
N VAL A 14 -0.10 -19.45 -12.10
CA VAL A 14 -0.04 -20.77 -12.73
C VAL A 14 0.48 -20.63 -14.17
N ASP A 15 1.50 -21.43 -14.51
CA ASP A 15 2.13 -21.48 -15.84
C ASP A 15 2.51 -20.10 -16.42
N GLY A 16 2.77 -19.12 -15.55
CA GLY A 16 3.17 -17.77 -15.96
C GLY A 16 2.04 -16.90 -16.52
N TYR A 17 0.76 -17.23 -16.26
CA TYR A 17 -0.40 -16.45 -16.72
C TYR A 17 -0.29 -14.94 -16.46
N TYR A 18 0.24 -14.53 -15.30
CA TYR A 18 0.39 -13.13 -14.90
C TYR A 18 1.77 -12.52 -15.26
N ASN A 19 2.65 -13.22 -15.99
CA ASN A 19 3.98 -12.70 -16.31
C ASN A 19 3.94 -11.35 -17.04
N SER A 20 3.04 -11.20 -18.02
CA SER A 20 2.90 -9.93 -18.75
C SER A 20 2.40 -8.79 -17.86
N LEU A 21 1.52 -9.08 -16.90
CA LEU A 21 1.06 -8.08 -15.93
C LEU A 21 2.19 -7.66 -14.98
N LEU A 22 2.95 -8.62 -14.46
CA LEU A 22 4.10 -8.35 -13.59
C LEU A 22 5.15 -7.52 -14.33
N ALA A 23 5.49 -7.88 -15.57
CA ALA A 23 6.41 -7.12 -16.41
C ALA A 23 5.92 -5.69 -16.71
N PHE A 24 4.61 -5.52 -16.95
CA PHE A 24 4.02 -4.19 -17.10
C PHE A 24 4.15 -3.35 -15.83
N MET A 25 3.90 -3.94 -14.66
CA MET A 25 4.06 -3.26 -13.37
C MET A 25 5.52 -2.88 -13.12
N ASP A 26 6.46 -3.76 -13.44
CA ASP A 26 7.89 -3.49 -13.30
C ASP A 26 8.31 -2.34 -14.23
N LYS A 27 7.79 -2.31 -15.46
CA LYS A 27 8.02 -1.19 -16.38
C LYS A 27 7.44 0.13 -15.85
N ALA A 28 6.26 0.09 -15.25
CA ALA A 28 5.66 1.28 -14.63
C ALA A 28 6.49 1.82 -13.44
N VAL A 29 7.22 0.94 -12.74
CA VAL A 29 8.20 1.35 -11.72
C VAL A 29 9.42 2.00 -12.37
N GLU A 30 10.00 1.39 -13.41
CA GLU A 30 11.15 1.95 -14.14
C GLU A 30 10.86 3.35 -14.68
N GLU A 31 9.68 3.56 -15.24
CA GLU A 31 9.25 4.84 -15.80
C GLU A 31 8.78 5.84 -14.73
N GLY A 32 8.80 5.46 -13.44
CA GLY A 32 8.47 6.34 -12.32
C GLY A 32 6.98 6.60 -12.09
N PHE A 33 6.10 5.89 -12.80
CA PHE A 33 4.64 5.96 -12.56
C PHE A 33 4.22 5.25 -11.28
N VAL A 34 4.98 4.24 -10.85
CA VAL A 34 4.73 3.46 -9.63
C VAL A 34 5.96 3.53 -8.72
N THR A 35 5.77 3.80 -7.44
CA THR A 35 6.89 3.77 -6.49
C THR A 35 7.32 2.32 -6.21
N PRO A 36 8.61 2.03 -5.96
CA PRO A 36 9.06 0.68 -5.63
C PRO A 36 8.29 0.05 -4.46
N ALA A 37 8.03 0.82 -3.41
CA ALA A 37 7.22 0.37 -2.28
C ALA A 37 5.77 0.04 -2.66
N ALA A 38 5.14 0.81 -3.55
CA ALA A 38 3.79 0.50 -4.03
C ALA A 38 3.75 -0.78 -4.90
N ARG A 39 4.87 -1.16 -5.52
CA ARG A 39 5.00 -2.43 -6.27
C ARG A 39 5.08 -3.65 -5.36
N HIS A 40 5.62 -3.51 -4.15
CA HIS A 40 5.74 -4.60 -3.18
C HIS A 40 4.40 -5.08 -2.61
N ILE A 41 3.32 -4.31 -2.73
CA ILE A 41 1.97 -4.76 -2.33
C ILE A 41 1.52 -6.02 -3.09
N ILE A 42 2.06 -6.27 -4.29
CA ILE A 42 1.74 -7.44 -5.10
C ILE A 42 2.73 -8.57 -4.80
N VAL A 43 2.21 -9.68 -4.31
CA VAL A 43 2.93 -10.93 -4.06
C VAL A 43 2.49 -11.97 -5.09
N SER A 44 3.43 -12.69 -5.71
CA SER A 44 3.11 -13.77 -6.64
C SER A 44 3.81 -15.09 -6.31
N ALA A 45 3.12 -16.19 -6.56
CA ALA A 45 3.68 -17.54 -6.48
C ALA A 45 2.98 -18.48 -7.48
N GLN A 46 3.62 -19.60 -7.82
CA GLN A 46 3.08 -20.57 -8.78
C GLN A 46 2.09 -21.57 -8.13
N THR A 47 2.18 -21.77 -6.82
CA THR A 47 1.31 -22.68 -6.07
C THR A 47 0.52 -21.92 -5.02
N ALA A 48 -0.65 -22.46 -4.65
CA ALA A 48 -1.49 -21.86 -3.61
C ALA A 48 -0.79 -21.88 -2.25
N GLN A 49 -0.07 -22.97 -1.93
CA GLN A 49 0.67 -23.10 -0.67
C GLN A 49 1.75 -22.01 -0.55
N ASP A 50 2.59 -21.85 -1.58
CA ASP A 50 3.64 -20.84 -1.57
C ASP A 50 3.06 -19.42 -1.51
N LEU A 51 1.92 -19.20 -2.17
CA LEU A 51 1.24 -17.91 -2.13
C LEU A 51 0.77 -17.59 -0.71
N MET A 52 0.16 -18.56 -0.02
CA MET A 52 -0.29 -18.38 1.35
C MET A 52 0.87 -18.08 2.31
N CYS A 53 1.97 -18.83 2.24
CA CYS A 53 3.14 -18.55 3.06
C CYS A 53 3.68 -17.13 2.84
N LYS A 54 3.81 -16.69 1.59
CA LYS A 54 4.29 -15.33 1.28
C LYS A 54 3.33 -14.23 1.72
N LEU A 55 2.02 -14.48 1.69
CA LEU A 55 1.02 -13.52 2.17
C LEU A 55 1.07 -13.37 3.70
N GLU A 56 1.37 -14.46 4.43
CA GLU A 56 1.54 -14.44 5.88
C GLU A 56 2.84 -13.77 6.32
N GLU A 57 3.92 -13.93 5.54
CA GLU A 57 5.22 -13.31 5.79
C GLU A 57 5.29 -11.83 5.37
N TYR A 58 4.27 -11.33 4.66
CA TYR A 58 4.28 -9.99 4.11
C TYR A 58 4.34 -8.91 5.19
N VAL A 59 5.27 -7.97 5.03
CA VAL A 59 5.36 -6.74 5.84
C VAL A 59 5.14 -5.54 4.93
N PRO A 60 4.18 -4.64 5.25
CA PRO A 60 3.90 -3.47 4.43
C PRO A 60 5.10 -2.51 4.41
N GLU A 61 5.47 -2.08 3.21
CA GLU A 61 6.43 -1.00 3.01
C GLU A 61 5.68 0.33 2.86
N HIS A 62 5.60 1.11 3.93
CA HIS A 62 5.03 2.45 3.87
C HIS A 62 5.99 3.41 3.17
N CYS A 63 5.77 3.64 1.87
CA CYS A 63 6.18 4.91 1.29
C CYS A 63 5.31 5.99 1.94
N GLY A 64 5.91 7.02 2.54
CA GLY A 64 5.21 8.09 3.24
C GLY A 64 4.30 8.92 2.33
N VAL A 65 3.21 8.35 1.83
CA VAL A 65 2.12 9.08 1.18
C VAL A 65 1.17 9.51 2.28
N ALA A 66 1.26 10.80 2.60
CA ALA A 66 0.44 11.60 3.53
C ALA A 66 0.14 10.94 4.90
N PRO A 67 0.48 11.60 6.02
CA PRO A 67 0.15 11.07 7.33
C PRO A 67 -1.37 10.83 7.41
N LYS A 68 -1.72 9.75 8.10
CA LYS A 68 -3.08 9.31 8.40
C LYS A 68 -3.94 10.53 8.73
N LEU A 69 -4.83 10.86 7.79
CA LEU A 69 -6.00 11.71 7.98
C LEU A 69 -5.71 13.14 8.50
N SER A 70 -5.44 14.07 7.58
CA SER A 70 -5.38 15.51 7.84
C SER A 70 -6.65 16.09 8.51
N TRP A 71 -7.80 15.42 8.43
CA TRP A 71 -9.06 15.86 9.05
C TRP A 71 -9.08 15.74 10.57
N GLU A 72 -8.25 14.87 11.17
CA GLU A 72 -8.19 14.70 12.63
C GLU A 72 -7.39 15.84 13.29
N MET A 73 -6.41 16.41 12.58
CA MET A 73 -5.61 17.55 13.03
C MET A 73 -6.42 18.87 13.01
N GLU A 74 -7.30 19.03 12.02
CA GLU A 74 -8.21 20.19 11.94
C GLU A 74 -9.21 20.23 13.10
N GLN A 75 -9.72 19.07 13.55
CA GLN A 75 -10.61 19.00 14.70
C GLN A 75 -9.92 19.34 16.01
N GLN A 76 -8.65 18.96 16.17
CA GLN A 76 -7.88 19.32 17.37
C GLN A 76 -7.64 20.84 17.45
N LEU A 77 -7.22 21.49 16.36
CA LEU A 77 -7.02 22.95 16.29
C LEU A 77 -8.31 23.75 16.56
N VAL A 78 -9.45 23.27 16.02
CA VAL A 78 -10.76 23.90 16.28
C VAL A 78 -11.17 23.77 17.75
N ASN A 79 -10.82 22.66 18.40
CA ASN A 79 -11.13 22.44 19.81
C ASN A 79 -10.24 23.28 20.74
N THR A 80 -8.94 23.43 20.45
CA THR A 80 -8.06 24.34 21.19
C THR A 80 -8.44 25.81 21.02
N ALA A 81 -8.84 26.22 19.80
CA ALA A 81 -9.31 27.58 19.55
C ALA A 81 -10.61 27.91 20.29
N LYS A 82 -11.50 26.94 20.49
CA LYS A 82 -12.75 27.12 21.26
C LYS A 82 -12.50 27.22 22.76
N SER A 83 -11.48 26.55 23.31
CA SER A 83 -11.13 26.68 24.73
C SER A 83 -10.53 28.04 25.10
N ASP A 84 -9.82 28.70 24.17
CA ASP A 84 -9.22 30.01 24.40
C ASP A 84 -10.20 31.18 24.29
N ILE A 85 -11.31 31.02 23.56
CA ILE A 85 -12.38 32.03 23.42
C ILE A 85 -13.36 32.01 24.60
N SER A 86 -13.36 30.93 25.39
CA SER A 86 -14.29 30.73 26.51
C SER A 86 -13.71 31.16 27.87
N ARG A 87 -12.60 31.90 27.90
CA ARG A 87 -11.94 32.43 29.10
C ARG A 87 -11.92 33.95 29.08
#